data_AF-A0A923QEQ5-F1
#
_entry.id   AF-A0A923QEQ5-F1
#
_cell.length_a   1.000
_cell.length_b   1.000
_cell.length_c   1.000
_cell.angle_alpha   90.00
_cell.angle_beta   90.00
_cell.angle_gamma   90.00
#
_symmetry.space_group_name_H-M   'P 1'
#
loop_
_entity.id
_entity.type
_entity.pdbx_description
1 polymer ?
#
loop_
_entity_poly.entity_id
_entity_poly.type
_entity_poly.pdbx_seq_one_letter_code
_entity_poly.pdbx_strand_id
1 'polypeptide(L)'
;MIGRISSWLDRIQAWAWVAALLAVVLVWLAIVSQPQPIAGTYILTTAEVVLENQTVIPPKRVTLPHIWDDEHPPWHGDARYTLDWPATLAADASHPLALYLPRIGARFRIWLNGKLVSEEAWDAKGYVDTSVAPHLVTLPVDLLRPAAGDNRLVVEVRGQLLRKSGLSAPSIGPRDALTARYERVY
;
A
#
# COMPACT_ATOMS: atom_id res chain seq x y z
N MET A 1 -59.24 -10.38 7.66
CA MET A 1 -58.55 -9.17 8.15
C MET A 1 -57.21 -8.96 7.42
N ILE A 2 -57.22 -9.05 6.08
CA ILE A 2 -56.00 -8.97 5.22
C ILE A 2 -56.13 -7.88 4.12
N GLY A 3 -57.34 -7.38 3.84
CA GLY A 3 -57.60 -6.45 2.74
C GLY A 3 -57.38 -4.95 3.02
N ARG A 4 -56.76 -4.56 4.14
CA ARG A 4 -56.62 -3.14 4.54
C ARG A 4 -55.18 -2.60 4.47
N ILE A 5 -54.25 -3.39 3.97
CA ILE A 5 -52.85 -3.00 3.77
C ILE A 5 -52.59 -2.63 2.31
N SER A 6 -53.35 -3.17 1.35
CA SER A 6 -53.11 -2.96 -0.08
C SER A 6 -53.46 -1.55 -0.58
N SER A 7 -54.43 -0.86 0.01
CA SER A 7 -54.87 0.46 -0.48
C SER A 7 -53.97 1.64 -0.05
N TRP A 8 -52.99 1.40 0.82
CA TRP A 8 -52.02 2.44 1.24
C TRP A 8 -50.80 2.48 0.31
N LEU A 9 -50.52 1.37 -0.37
CA LEU A 9 -49.42 1.19 -1.32
C LEU A 9 -49.67 1.91 -2.66
N ASP A 10 -50.93 2.02 -3.09
CA ASP A 10 -51.31 2.63 -4.38
C ASP A 10 -51.18 4.16 -4.43
N ARG A 11 -51.02 4.83 -3.27
CA ARG A 11 -50.75 6.28 -3.18
C ARG A 11 -49.28 6.62 -3.22
N ILE A 12 -48.40 5.62 -3.11
CA ILE A 12 -46.97 5.83 -3.22
C ILE A 12 -46.64 5.85 -4.70
N GLN A 13 -46.41 7.05 -5.22
CA GLN A 13 -46.11 7.24 -6.62
C GLN A 13 -44.87 6.42 -6.99
N ALA A 14 -44.91 5.75 -8.15
CA ALA A 14 -43.92 4.73 -8.56
C ALA A 14 -42.44 5.15 -8.40
N TRP A 15 -42.14 6.45 -8.48
CA TRP A 15 -40.80 6.98 -8.23
C TRP A 15 -40.27 6.71 -6.81
N ALA A 16 -41.13 6.64 -5.79
CA ALA A 16 -40.70 6.36 -4.42
C ALA A 16 -40.25 4.90 -4.25
N TRP A 17 -40.91 3.95 -4.92
CA TRP A 17 -40.47 2.55 -4.98
C TRP A 17 -39.15 2.38 -5.72
N VAL A 18 -38.99 3.09 -6.84
CA VAL A 18 -37.72 3.12 -7.59
C VAL A 18 -36.60 3.73 -6.74
N ALA A 19 -36.86 4.83 -6.04
CA ALA A 19 -35.89 5.48 -5.17
C ALA A 19 -35.49 4.58 -3.98
N ALA A 20 -36.46 3.89 -3.36
CA ALA A 20 -36.20 2.94 -2.29
C ALA A 20 -35.36 1.76 -2.78
N LEU A 21 -35.69 1.18 -3.94
CA LEU A 21 -34.91 0.10 -4.54
C LEU A 21 -33.48 0.56 -4.88
N LEU A 22 -33.33 1.74 -5.47
CA LEU A 22 -32.02 2.33 -5.78
C LEU A 22 -31.19 2.53 -4.50
N ALA A 23 -31.79 3.06 -3.44
CA ALA A 23 -31.11 3.24 -2.16
C ALA A 23 -30.65 1.89 -1.57
N VAL A 24 -31.49 0.86 -1.61
CA VAL A 24 -31.12 -0.49 -1.17
C VAL A 24 -29.95 -1.05 -1.99
N VAL A 25 -29.99 -0.91 -3.32
CA VAL A 25 -28.90 -1.37 -4.19
C VAL A 25 -27.61 -0.61 -3.91
N LEU A 26 -27.66 0.71 -3.70
CA LEU A 26 -26.49 1.53 -3.37
C LEU A 26 -25.90 1.16 -2.00
N VAL A 27 -26.74 0.94 -1.00
CA VAL A 27 -26.28 0.50 0.33
C VAL A 27 -25.65 -0.89 0.25
N TRP A 28 -26.27 -1.81 -0.49
CA TRP A 28 -25.73 -3.15 -0.68
C TRP A 28 -24.38 -3.13 -1.42
N LEU A 29 -24.29 -2.36 -2.51
CA LEU A 29 -23.03 -2.14 -3.22
C LEU A 29 -21.97 -1.53 -2.29
N ALA A 30 -22.33 -0.55 -1.47
CA ALA A 30 -21.40 0.07 -0.52
C ALA A 30 -20.86 -0.94 0.51
N ILE A 31 -21.70 -1.88 0.97
CA ILE A 31 -21.29 -2.94 1.90
C ILE A 31 -20.36 -3.95 1.21
N VAL A 32 -20.70 -4.40 0.00
CA VAL A 32 -19.90 -5.40 -0.74
C VAL A 32 -18.59 -4.81 -1.26
N SER A 33 -18.55 -3.51 -1.53
CA SER A 33 -17.36 -2.81 -2.03
C SER A 33 -16.36 -2.44 -0.95
N GLN A 34 -16.64 -2.74 0.33
CA GLN A 34 -15.66 -2.44 1.38
C GLN A 34 -14.42 -3.32 1.20
N PRO A 35 -13.22 -2.73 1.16
CA PRO A 35 -11.98 -3.49 1.07
C PRO A 35 -11.84 -4.36 2.33
N GLN A 36 -11.96 -5.67 2.16
CA GLN A 36 -11.74 -6.63 3.24
C GLN A 36 -10.25 -6.63 3.60
N PRO A 37 -9.88 -6.36 4.87
CA PRO A 37 -8.50 -6.46 5.31
C PRO A 37 -8.06 -7.92 5.19
N ILE A 38 -6.91 -8.15 4.55
CA ILE A 38 -6.34 -9.50 4.44
C ILE A 38 -5.73 -9.84 5.80
N ALA A 39 -6.17 -10.95 6.40
CA ALA A 39 -5.75 -11.37 7.73
C ALA A 39 -4.22 -11.44 7.84
N GLY A 40 -3.67 -10.87 8.92
CA GLY A 40 -2.22 -10.83 9.17
C GLY A 40 -1.44 -9.83 8.30
N THR A 41 -2.10 -9.06 7.44
CA THR A 41 -1.43 -8.00 6.66
C THR A 41 -1.64 -6.62 7.28
N TYR A 42 -0.63 -5.77 7.14
CA TYR A 42 -0.61 -4.41 7.65
C TYR A 42 -0.31 -3.47 6.50
N ILE A 43 -1.16 -2.46 6.31
CA ILE A 43 -0.88 -1.36 5.40
C ILE A 43 -0.03 -0.36 6.16
N LEU A 44 1.15 -0.06 5.63
CA LEU A 44 2.08 0.89 6.20
C LEU A 44 1.69 2.27 5.68
N THR A 45 1.10 3.08 6.56
CA THR A 45 0.57 4.42 6.22
C THR A 45 1.53 5.54 6.60
N THR A 46 2.63 5.22 7.28
CA THR A 46 3.64 6.18 7.74
C THR A 46 5.03 5.66 7.44
N ALA A 47 5.94 6.60 7.21
CA ALA A 47 7.36 6.33 7.04
C ALA A 47 8.18 7.52 7.51
N GLU A 48 9.43 7.26 7.88
CA GLU A 48 10.44 8.30 8.03
C GLU A 48 11.23 8.42 6.73
N VAL A 49 11.25 9.59 6.12
CA VAL A 49 11.95 9.85 4.87
C VAL A 49 13.17 10.74 5.11
N VAL A 50 14.28 10.36 4.48
CA VAL A 50 15.47 11.20 4.33
C VAL A 50 15.67 11.43 2.83
N LEU A 51 15.68 12.69 2.42
CA LEU A 51 15.90 13.10 1.03
C LEU A 51 17.40 13.36 0.80
N GLU A 52 17.99 12.78 -0.24
CA GLU A 52 19.42 12.93 -0.54
C GLU A 52 19.76 14.41 -0.86
N ASN A 53 20.84 14.98 -0.29
CA ASN A 53 21.19 16.41 -0.23
C ASN A 53 20.58 17.24 0.92
N GLN A 54 19.80 16.64 1.83
CA GLN A 54 19.49 17.28 3.13
C GLN A 54 20.49 16.80 4.18
N THR A 55 21.68 17.40 4.22
CA THR A 55 22.85 16.82 4.89
C THR A 55 22.73 16.69 6.41
N VAL A 56 21.89 17.49 7.10
CA VAL A 56 21.55 17.28 8.52
C VAL A 56 20.17 17.92 8.81
N ILE A 57 19.10 17.19 8.52
CA ILE A 57 17.74 17.50 8.99
C ILE A 57 17.21 16.18 9.56
N PRO A 58 16.57 16.15 10.75
CA PRO A 58 16.01 14.91 11.26
C PRO A 58 15.09 14.27 10.21
N PRO A 59 15.03 12.93 10.13
CA PRO A 59 14.12 12.24 9.21
C PRO A 59 12.72 12.84 9.31
N LYS A 60 12.15 13.23 8.17
CA LYS A 60 10.80 13.79 8.11
C LYS A 60 9.82 12.63 8.20
N ARG A 61 8.88 12.67 9.14
CA ARG A 61 7.76 11.72 9.14
C ARG A 61 6.75 12.12 8.08
N VAL A 62 6.38 11.19 7.22
CA VAL A 62 5.41 11.39 6.12
C VAL A 62 4.31 10.35 6.19
N THR A 63 3.15 10.72 5.67
CA THR A 63 2.05 9.78 5.40
C THR A 63 2.22 9.19 4.01
N LEU A 64 1.84 7.92 3.86
CA LEU A 64 1.84 7.21 2.59
C LEU A 64 0.39 7.12 2.05
N PRO A 65 0.16 7.31 0.74
CA PRO A 65 1.16 7.50 -0.32
C PRO A 65 1.86 8.86 -0.25
N HIS A 66 3.18 8.84 -0.43
CA HIS A 66 4.00 10.04 -0.51
C HIS A 66 4.41 10.28 -1.96
N ILE A 67 3.82 11.31 -2.59
CA ILE A 67 4.07 11.69 -3.98
C ILE A 67 4.96 12.94 -3.96
N TRP A 68 6.10 12.87 -4.64
CA TRP A 68 7.11 13.94 -4.55
C TRP A 68 6.74 15.23 -5.28
N ASP A 69 5.90 15.13 -6.31
CA ASP A 69 5.40 16.29 -7.06
C ASP A 69 4.47 17.17 -6.19
N ASP A 70 3.89 16.61 -5.12
CA ASP A 70 3.01 17.32 -4.19
C ASP A 70 3.79 18.03 -3.06
N GLU A 71 5.11 17.83 -2.98
CA GLU A 71 5.98 18.54 -2.02
C GLU A 71 6.17 20.00 -2.44
N HIS A 72 6.45 20.85 -1.46
CA HIS A 72 6.65 22.28 -1.66
C HIS A 72 7.99 22.72 -1.03
N PRO A 73 9.09 22.80 -1.80
CA PRO A 73 9.18 22.62 -3.26
C PRO A 73 9.12 21.14 -3.70
N PRO A 74 8.77 20.85 -4.98
CA PRO A 74 8.75 19.49 -5.52
C PRO A 74 10.11 18.79 -5.41
N TRP A 75 10.10 17.47 -5.19
CA TRP A 75 11.31 16.67 -5.06
C TRP A 75 11.56 15.77 -6.27
N HIS A 76 12.82 15.67 -6.73
CA HIS A 76 13.20 14.89 -7.91
C HIS A 76 14.51 14.08 -7.76
N GLY A 77 15.08 14.01 -6.56
CA GLY A 77 16.35 13.33 -6.28
C GLY A 77 16.18 11.88 -5.82
N ASP A 78 16.99 11.45 -4.85
CA ASP A 78 16.81 10.14 -4.20
C ASP A 78 16.18 10.33 -2.81
N ALA A 79 15.46 9.32 -2.36
CA ALA A 79 14.87 9.29 -1.02
C ALA A 79 15.06 7.93 -0.38
N ARG A 80 15.27 7.94 0.94
CA ARG A 80 15.36 6.74 1.77
C ARG A 80 14.23 6.74 2.78
N TYR A 81 13.33 5.78 2.65
CA TYR A 81 12.21 5.55 3.55
C TYR A 81 12.56 4.47 4.56
N THR A 82 12.44 4.76 5.85
CA THR A 82 12.38 3.74 6.90
C THR A 82 10.91 3.50 7.23
N LEU A 83 10.47 2.26 7.05
CA LEU A 83 9.10 1.83 7.28
C LEU A 83 8.92 1.34 8.72
N ASP A 84 7.78 1.66 9.32
CA ASP A 84 7.43 1.19 10.66
C ASP A 84 7.17 -0.33 10.62
N TRP A 85 7.79 -1.07 11.54
CA TRP A 85 7.56 -2.52 11.67
C TRP A 85 6.38 -2.77 12.62
N PRO A 86 5.30 -3.46 12.20
CA PRO A 86 4.18 -3.75 13.09
C PRO A 86 4.60 -4.69 14.23
N ALA A 87 4.31 -4.30 15.48
CA ALA A 87 4.80 -5.02 16.67
C ALA A 87 4.29 -6.48 16.78
N THR A 88 3.14 -6.78 16.19
CA THR A 88 2.52 -8.11 16.18
C THR A 88 2.93 -8.95 14.98
N LEU A 89 3.74 -8.41 14.08
CA LEU A 89 4.20 -9.11 12.89
C LEU A 89 5.41 -9.98 13.20
N ALA A 90 5.21 -11.29 13.08
CA ALA A 90 6.24 -12.31 13.21
C ALA A 90 6.29 -13.17 11.94
N ALA A 91 7.46 -13.73 11.68
CA ALA A 91 7.66 -14.71 10.61
C ALA A 91 8.29 -15.97 11.20
N ASP A 92 8.07 -17.09 10.54
CA ASP A 92 8.83 -18.31 10.73
C ASP A 92 9.17 -18.92 9.36
N ALA A 93 9.96 -20.00 9.36
CA ALA A 93 10.39 -20.64 8.11
C ALA A 93 9.22 -21.24 7.29
N SER A 94 8.12 -21.62 7.93
CA SER A 94 6.89 -22.12 7.28
C SER A 94 5.97 -21.00 6.80
N HIS A 95 6.02 -19.83 7.44
CA HIS A 95 5.18 -18.68 7.17
C HIS A 95 6.05 -17.43 6.91
N PRO A 96 6.74 -17.38 5.75
CA PRO A 96 7.57 -16.23 5.41
C PRO A 96 6.71 -15.00 5.19
N LEU A 97 7.30 -13.83 5.45
CA LEU A 97 6.66 -12.54 5.19
C LEU A 97 6.99 -12.05 3.78
N ALA A 98 6.14 -11.19 3.25
CA ALA A 98 6.40 -10.43 2.05
C ALA A 98 6.02 -8.96 2.24
N LEU A 99 6.61 -8.11 1.40
CA LEU A 99 6.26 -6.73 1.20
C LEU A 99 5.61 -6.59 -0.18
N TYR A 100 4.38 -6.10 -0.21
CA TYR A 100 3.65 -5.75 -1.41
C TYR A 100 3.71 -4.23 -1.60
N LEU A 101 4.19 -3.79 -2.75
CA LEU A 101 4.30 -2.39 -3.14
C LEU A 101 3.29 -2.13 -4.26
N PRO A 102 2.16 -1.47 -3.99
CA PRO A 102 1.17 -1.20 -5.02
C PRO A 102 1.75 -0.37 -6.18
N ARG A 103 2.56 0.64 -5.83
CA ARG A 103 3.31 1.51 -6.75
C ARG A 103 4.56 2.07 -6.07
N ILE A 104 5.65 2.12 -6.81
CA ILE A 104 6.93 2.69 -6.40
C ILE A 104 7.68 3.10 -7.66
N GLY A 105 8.27 4.29 -7.69
CA GLY A 105 8.92 4.78 -8.90
C GLY A 105 9.91 5.92 -8.64
N ALA A 106 10.90 6.13 -9.50
CA ALA A 106 11.06 5.46 -10.81
C ALA A 106 11.92 4.17 -10.75
N ARG A 107 12.76 4.04 -9.74
CA ARG A 107 13.65 2.89 -9.48
C ARG A 107 13.71 2.68 -7.97
N PHE A 108 13.99 1.45 -7.52
CA PHE A 108 14.05 1.21 -6.08
C PHE A 108 15.00 0.10 -5.64
N ARG A 109 15.38 0.18 -4.37
CA ARG A 109 16.06 -0.88 -3.61
C ARG A 109 15.34 -1.09 -2.30
N ILE A 110 15.33 -2.32 -1.83
CA ILE A 110 14.74 -2.71 -0.55
C ILE A 110 15.80 -3.36 0.30
N TRP A 111 15.89 -2.91 1.54
CA TRP A 111 16.84 -3.39 2.51
C TRP A 111 16.11 -3.88 3.75
N LEU A 112 16.51 -5.04 4.25
CA LEU A 112 16.04 -5.58 5.52
C LEU A 112 17.25 -5.71 6.45
N ASN A 113 17.20 -5.03 7.59
CA ASN A 113 18.24 -5.09 8.62
C ASN A 113 19.65 -4.83 8.07
N GLY A 114 19.74 -3.92 7.10
CA GLY A 114 21.00 -3.50 6.46
C GLY A 114 21.46 -4.37 5.29
N LYS A 115 20.75 -5.45 4.95
CA LYS A 115 21.05 -6.27 3.77
C LYS A 115 20.07 -6.01 2.64
N LEU A 116 20.57 -5.95 1.40
CA LEU A 116 19.76 -5.79 0.21
C LEU A 116 18.94 -7.05 -0.02
N VAL A 117 17.62 -6.92 -0.14
CA VAL A 117 16.69 -8.04 -0.38
C VAL A 117 16.08 -8.02 -1.77
N SER A 118 15.92 -6.84 -2.36
CA SER A 118 15.39 -6.68 -3.72
C SER A 118 15.85 -5.36 -4.30
N GLU A 119 15.97 -5.33 -5.62
CA GLU A 119 16.30 -4.14 -6.39
C GLU A 119 15.58 -4.22 -7.72
N GLU A 120 15.08 -3.07 -8.19
CA GLU A 120 14.60 -2.97 -9.55
C GLU A 120 15.16 -1.73 -10.24
N ALA A 121 15.89 -2.00 -11.32
CA ALA A 121 16.37 -1.03 -12.28
C ALA A 121 17.21 0.13 -11.69
N TRP A 122 17.83 -0.07 -10.52
CA TRP A 122 18.57 0.98 -9.80
C TRP A 122 19.70 1.59 -10.61
N ASP A 123 20.49 0.73 -11.26
CA ASP A 123 21.62 1.11 -12.12
C ASP A 123 21.26 1.05 -13.62
N ALA A 124 19.97 0.85 -13.94
CA ALA A 124 19.51 0.77 -15.32
C ALA A 124 19.62 2.13 -16.01
N LYS A 125 20.21 2.11 -17.22
CA LYS A 125 20.39 3.30 -18.05
C LYS A 125 19.09 3.68 -18.75
N GLY A 126 18.93 4.97 -19.00
CA GLY A 126 17.84 5.50 -19.80
C GLY A 126 16.54 5.65 -19.02
N TYR A 127 15.42 5.54 -19.73
CA TYR A 127 14.10 5.81 -19.18
C TYR A 127 13.51 4.55 -18.52
N VAL A 128 13.23 4.63 -17.23
CA VAL A 128 12.69 3.54 -16.41
C VAL A 128 11.56 4.07 -15.56
N ASP A 129 10.51 3.27 -15.39
CA ASP A 129 9.41 3.56 -14.48
C ASP A 129 8.90 2.27 -13.85
N THR A 130 9.35 1.96 -12.64
CA THR A 130 8.87 0.79 -11.89
C THR A 130 7.43 0.94 -11.39
N SER A 131 6.80 2.12 -11.53
CA SER A 131 5.45 2.36 -11.01
C SER A 131 4.33 1.81 -11.90
N VAL A 132 4.68 1.28 -13.09
CA VAL A 132 3.74 0.73 -14.07
C VAL A 132 3.11 -0.60 -13.66
N ALA A 133 3.71 -1.29 -12.68
CA ALA A 133 3.21 -2.53 -12.12
C ALA A 133 3.42 -2.56 -10.59
N PRO A 134 2.61 -3.31 -9.84
CA PRO A 134 2.90 -3.60 -8.44
C PRO A 134 4.10 -4.54 -8.32
N HIS A 135 4.70 -4.56 -7.12
CA HIS A 135 5.83 -5.44 -6.80
C HIS A 135 5.55 -6.25 -5.55
N LEU A 136 6.02 -7.50 -5.54
CA LEU A 136 5.94 -8.39 -4.38
C LEU A 136 7.34 -8.91 -4.05
N VAL A 137 7.82 -8.57 -2.86
CA VAL A 137 9.16 -8.92 -2.40
C VAL A 137 9.06 -9.81 -1.17
N THR A 138 9.61 -11.01 -1.25
CA THR A 138 9.68 -11.89 -0.08
C THR A 138 10.78 -11.43 0.87
N LEU A 139 10.46 -11.38 2.15
CA LEU A 139 11.41 -11.02 3.20
C LEU A 139 12.12 -12.29 3.69
N PRO A 140 13.44 -12.42 3.51
CA PRO A 140 14.17 -13.61 3.93
C PRO A 140 14.13 -13.76 5.46
N VAL A 141 13.65 -14.91 5.93
CA VAL A 141 13.43 -15.18 7.36
C VAL A 141 14.73 -15.15 8.15
N ASP A 142 15.85 -15.55 7.53
CA ASP A 142 17.19 -15.53 8.10
C ASP A 142 17.72 -14.13 8.39
N LEU A 143 17.12 -13.10 7.79
CA LEU A 143 17.47 -11.70 8.03
C LEU A 143 16.63 -11.06 9.12
N LEU A 144 15.53 -11.69 9.55
CA LEU A 144 14.65 -11.13 10.56
C LEU A 144 15.27 -11.22 11.95
N ARG A 145 15.05 -10.18 12.74
CA ARG A 145 15.37 -10.16 14.17
C ARG A 145 14.26 -10.86 14.95
N PRO A 146 14.59 -11.59 16.04
CA PRO A 146 13.59 -12.26 16.86
C PRO A 146 12.55 -11.30 17.46
N ALA A 147 12.98 -10.11 17.87
CA ALA A 147 12.08 -9.07 18.35
C ALA A 147 11.59 -8.21 17.18
N ALA A 148 10.26 -8.07 17.05
CA ALA A 148 9.64 -7.28 15.99
C ALA A 148 10.17 -5.83 15.94
N GLY A 149 10.36 -5.19 17.09
CA GLY A 149 10.87 -3.82 17.20
C GLY A 149 12.31 -3.61 16.74
N ASP A 150 13.09 -4.68 16.56
CA ASP A 150 14.47 -4.61 16.09
C ASP A 150 14.58 -4.73 14.57
N ASN A 151 13.48 -5.05 13.89
CA ASN A 151 13.46 -5.15 12.43
C ASN A 151 13.37 -3.77 11.80
N ARG A 152 14.25 -3.51 10.85
CA ARG A 152 14.32 -2.28 10.08
C ARG A 152 14.16 -2.59 8.60
N LEU A 153 13.04 -2.13 8.04
CA LEU A 153 12.76 -2.21 6.62
C LEU A 153 12.99 -0.84 6.00
N VAL A 154 13.86 -0.79 4.99
CA VAL A 154 14.18 0.44 4.27
C VAL A 154 13.87 0.26 2.80
N VAL A 155 13.23 1.28 2.23
CA VAL A 155 12.98 1.40 0.80
C VAL A 155 13.70 2.63 0.29
N GLU A 156 14.64 2.45 -0.62
CA GLU A 156 15.28 3.54 -1.33
C GLU A 156 14.60 3.71 -2.67
N VAL A 157 14.32 4.96 -3.02
CA VAL A 157 13.66 5.36 -4.26
C VAL A 157 14.55 6.36 -4.95
N ARG A 158 14.89 6.07 -6.21
CA ARG A 158 15.58 7.01 -7.08
C ARG A 158 14.58 7.59 -8.06
N GLY A 159 14.38 8.90 -7.94
CA GLY A 159 13.49 9.64 -8.81
C GLY A 159 13.99 9.72 -10.23
N GLN A 160 13.10 10.16 -11.10
CA GLN A 160 13.46 10.60 -12.43
C GLN A 160 12.67 11.85 -12.78
N LEU A 161 13.36 12.86 -13.33
CA LEU A 161 12.72 14.09 -13.76
C LEU A 161 11.59 13.80 -14.77
N LEU A 162 10.50 14.59 -14.67
CA LEU A 162 9.28 14.44 -15.47
C LEU A 162 8.52 13.13 -15.21
N ARG A 163 8.74 12.47 -14.06
CA ARG A 163 7.97 11.30 -13.62
C ARG A 163 7.52 11.41 -12.18
N LYS A 164 6.30 10.91 -11.95
CA LYS A 164 5.73 10.76 -10.61
C LYS A 164 6.58 9.77 -9.83
N SER A 165 7.36 10.31 -8.91
CA SER A 165 8.24 9.55 -8.04
C SER A 165 7.70 9.54 -6.61
N GLY A 166 8.12 8.54 -5.84
CA GLY A 166 7.73 8.39 -4.45
C GLY A 166 7.28 6.98 -4.11
N LEU A 167 6.57 6.87 -2.99
CA LEU A 167 6.23 5.60 -2.36
C LEU A 167 4.74 5.56 -2.04
N SER A 168 4.00 4.66 -2.69
CA SER A 168 2.63 4.35 -2.24
C SER A 168 2.65 3.61 -0.90
N ALA A 169 1.51 3.50 -0.21
CA ALA A 169 1.41 2.74 1.04
C ALA A 169 1.64 1.23 0.80
N PRO A 170 2.80 0.66 1.20
CA PRO A 170 3.03 -0.75 1.03
C PRO A 170 2.22 -1.57 2.03
N SER A 171 2.01 -2.85 1.72
CA SER A 171 1.45 -3.82 2.67
C SER A 171 2.51 -4.83 3.05
N ILE A 172 2.61 -5.17 4.33
CA ILE A 172 3.52 -6.20 4.85
C ILE A 172 2.69 -7.28 5.56
N GLY A 173 3.05 -8.55 5.40
CA GLY A 173 2.29 -9.67 5.98
C GLY A 173 2.71 -11.03 5.44
N PRO A 174 1.95 -12.09 5.74
CA PRO A 174 2.21 -13.43 5.22
C PRO A 174 2.33 -13.45 3.70
N ARG A 175 3.36 -14.14 3.18
CA ARG A 175 3.65 -14.19 1.75
C ARG A 175 2.47 -14.70 0.94
N ASP A 176 1.84 -15.79 1.35
CA ASP A 176 0.75 -16.42 0.59
C ASP A 176 -0.45 -15.47 0.43
N ALA A 177 -0.78 -14.77 1.51
CA ALA A 177 -1.85 -13.80 1.56
C ALA A 177 -1.61 -12.61 0.61
N LEU A 178 -0.37 -12.12 0.53
CA LEU A 178 0.03 -11.04 -0.39
C LEU A 178 0.22 -11.53 -1.83
N THR A 179 0.60 -12.78 -2.04
CA THR A 179 0.69 -13.42 -3.37
C THR A 179 -0.70 -13.50 -4.01
N ALA A 180 -1.69 -14.01 -3.26
CA ALA A 180 -3.07 -14.07 -3.72
C ALA A 180 -3.70 -12.69 -3.99
N ARG A 181 -3.13 -11.61 -3.43
CA ARG A 181 -3.50 -10.23 -3.77
C ARG A 181 -2.82 -9.78 -5.06
N TYR A 182 -1.52 -10.05 -5.20
CA TYR A 182 -0.73 -9.71 -6.38
C TYR A 182 -1.32 -10.32 -7.65
N GLU A 183 -1.65 -11.61 -7.64
CA GLU A 183 -2.25 -12.37 -8.75
C GLU A 183 -3.68 -11.94 -9.13
N ARG A 184 -4.35 -11.11 -8.32
CA ARG A 184 -5.66 -10.54 -8.69
C ARG A 184 -5.54 -9.24 -9.48
N VAL A 185 -4.38 -8.60 -9.40
CA VAL A 185 -4.11 -7.31 -10.05
C VAL A 185 -3.31 -7.49 -11.33
N TYR A 186 -2.51 -8.56 -11.41
CA TYR A 186 -1.74 -8.98 -12.60
C TYR A 186 -2.42 -10.19 -13.24
#